data_AF-A0A098BXC4-F1
#
_entry.id   AF-A0A098BXC4-F1
#
_cell.length_a   1.000
_cell.length_b   1.000
_cell.length_c   1.000
_cell.angle_alpha   90.00
_cell.angle_beta   90.00
_cell.angle_gamma   90.00
#
_symmetry.space_group_name_H-M   'P 1'
#
loop_
_entity.id
_entity.type
_entity.pdbx_description
1 polymer ?
#
loop_
_entity_poly.entity_id
_entity_poly.type
_entity_poly.pdbx_seq_one_letter_code
_entity_poly.pdbx_strand_id
1 'polypeptide(L)'
;MSLPVTDTIATDAHPRQVDTLIIGSGFAGLGAAVRLTQAGKDFVVLERGSEVGGTWRDNTYPGAACDVPSNLYSYSFALNPGWTRSFSPQPEIQAYIASIADKYDVRRRTVFGCDVQTVRWNDATHRWDVQTTKGAFEARIVVSAVGALCEPALPDIEGIDRFRGEIFHSARWNHDADLTGKRVAVIGTGASSIQIVPAIAGKVAHLDVYQRTAPWVLPRADREYTPVERLAFRHLPGFQRLSRALQYLTRETQVVGLAKAPAFMKPLELAARTHIRRQIADPELRRKVTPDFQIGCKRMLISNNYYPALARPNVDLVTDGIAEVTADGIVTRDGTTRQVDAIVVATGFHVTDSPTFAGIFGKDGRSLADVFDATGMQGYKGAAVAGFPNMFFLVGPNTGLGHTSMVYMIESQLNYVVDAIETIDRHRIGTVEVRAEVQDDYNRNLQDALKRSVWNNGGCASWYLDKHGNNTTLWPSFTFEFRRITRHFDLDAYRSVAAADLPPVPAQTPAAVRDTDETDARKVAAQ
;
A
#
# COMPACT_ATOMS: atom_id res chain seq x y z
N MET A 1 -2.09 32.35 -33.92
CA MET A 1 -3.43 31.72 -34.02
C MET A 1 -3.23 30.24 -33.84
N SER A 2 -3.54 29.77 -32.64
CA SER A 2 -3.49 28.39 -32.19
C SER A 2 -4.68 27.63 -32.76
N LEU A 3 -4.40 26.60 -33.55
CA LEU A 3 -5.43 25.66 -33.98
C LEU A 3 -5.78 24.74 -32.80
N PRO A 4 -7.06 24.61 -32.44
CA PRO A 4 -7.48 23.71 -31.39
C PRO A 4 -7.37 22.27 -31.91
N VAL A 5 -6.59 21.44 -31.23
CA VAL A 5 -6.66 19.99 -31.39
C VAL A 5 -7.97 19.55 -30.75
N THR A 6 -8.98 19.32 -31.58
CA THR A 6 -10.19 18.61 -31.20
C THR A 6 -9.81 17.19 -30.80
N ASP A 7 -9.85 16.92 -29.49
CA ASP A 7 -9.97 15.58 -28.93
C ASP A 7 -11.23 14.92 -29.50
N THR A 8 -11.06 14.20 -30.60
CA THR A 8 -11.96 13.12 -30.98
C THR A 8 -11.29 11.86 -30.45
N ILE A 9 -11.82 11.32 -29.36
CA ILE A 9 -11.43 9.99 -28.86
C ILE A 9 -11.89 8.99 -29.91
N ALA A 10 -11.06 8.77 -30.92
CA ALA A 10 -10.97 7.47 -31.55
C ALA A 10 -10.37 6.57 -30.48
N THR A 11 -11.19 5.69 -29.89
CA THR A 11 -10.67 4.48 -29.29
C THR A 11 -9.89 3.77 -30.38
N ASP A 12 -8.56 3.88 -30.38
CA ASP A 12 -7.71 3.04 -31.22
C ASP A 12 -8.18 1.60 -31.00
N ALA A 13 -8.66 0.96 -32.06
CA ALA A 13 -9.19 -0.40 -32.00
C ALA A 13 -8.09 -1.43 -31.67
N HIS A 14 -6.82 -1.00 -31.68
CA HIS A 14 -5.67 -1.82 -31.37
C HIS A 14 -5.09 -1.46 -30.00
N PRO A 15 -4.86 -2.44 -29.11
CA PRO A 15 -4.27 -2.19 -27.81
C PRO A 15 -2.85 -1.64 -27.95
N ARG A 16 -2.49 -0.69 -27.09
CA ARG A 16 -1.13 -0.13 -27.07
C ARG A 16 -0.16 -1.19 -26.55
N GLN A 17 0.71 -1.68 -27.42
CA GLN A 17 1.74 -2.64 -27.04
C GLN A 17 2.88 -1.97 -26.30
N VAL A 18 3.28 -2.58 -25.19
CA VAL A 18 4.43 -2.18 -24.37
C VAL A 18 5.23 -3.40 -23.96
N ASP A 19 6.50 -3.20 -23.66
CA ASP A 19 7.34 -4.29 -23.19
C ASP A 19 7.05 -4.60 -21.72
N THR A 20 7.30 -3.63 -20.83
CA THR A 20 7.03 -3.73 -19.41
C THR A 20 5.97 -2.71 -18.99
N LEU A 21 4.93 -3.16 -18.29
CA LEU A 21 3.87 -2.32 -17.74
C LEU A 21 3.92 -2.35 -16.22
N ILE A 22 4.05 -1.18 -15.58
CA ILE A 22 4.02 -1.02 -14.13
C ILE A 22 2.65 -0.50 -13.70
N ILE A 23 2.00 -1.16 -12.73
CA ILE A 23 0.72 -0.71 -12.17
C ILE A 23 0.97 -0.03 -10.82
N GLY A 24 0.70 1.27 -10.75
CA GLY A 24 0.89 2.11 -9.57
C GLY A 24 2.21 2.87 -9.56
N SER A 25 2.19 4.08 -9.01
CA SER A 25 3.33 5.02 -8.97
C SER A 25 3.69 5.49 -7.55
N GLY A 26 3.39 4.67 -6.53
CA GLY A 26 3.94 4.82 -5.19
C GLY A 26 5.44 4.50 -5.12
N PHE A 27 6.01 4.42 -3.90
CA PHE A 27 7.45 4.09 -3.72
C PHE A 27 7.91 2.82 -4.47
N ALA A 28 7.06 1.81 -4.58
CA ALA A 28 7.37 0.60 -5.31
C ALA A 28 7.48 0.86 -6.82
N GLY A 29 6.42 1.36 -7.44
CA GLY A 29 6.37 1.60 -8.89
C GLY A 29 7.30 2.70 -9.36
N LEU A 30 7.43 3.79 -8.61
CA LEU A 30 8.42 4.83 -8.88
C LEU A 30 9.84 4.26 -8.82
N GLY A 31 10.14 3.42 -7.84
CA GLY A 31 11.44 2.76 -7.73
C GLY A 31 11.72 1.85 -8.93
N ALA A 32 10.72 1.08 -9.38
CA ALA A 32 10.81 0.25 -10.57
C ALA A 32 11.07 1.08 -11.83
N ALA A 33 10.30 2.14 -12.04
CA ALA A 33 10.48 3.06 -13.17
C ALA A 33 11.88 3.68 -13.19
N VAL A 34 12.41 4.10 -12.04
CA VAL A 34 13.77 4.63 -11.92
C VAL A 34 14.81 3.58 -12.31
N ARG A 35 14.69 2.35 -11.80
CA ARG A 35 15.65 1.28 -12.09
C ARG A 35 15.60 0.82 -13.55
N LEU A 36 14.40 0.71 -14.13
CA LEU A 36 14.23 0.40 -15.56
C LEU A 36 14.78 1.51 -16.44
N THR A 37 14.61 2.78 -16.05
CA THR A 37 15.23 3.92 -16.75
C THR A 37 16.75 3.82 -16.71
N GLN A 38 17.34 3.48 -15.57
CA GLN A 38 18.79 3.29 -15.43
C GLN A 38 19.32 2.10 -16.24
N ALA A 39 18.52 1.03 -16.36
CA ALA A 39 18.83 -0.14 -17.17
C ALA A 39 18.52 0.04 -18.67
N GLY A 40 18.05 1.21 -19.09
CA GLY A 40 17.72 1.51 -20.49
C GLY A 40 16.55 0.69 -21.04
N LYS A 41 15.61 0.24 -20.18
CA LYS A 41 14.45 -0.56 -20.56
C LYS A 41 13.26 0.32 -20.94
N ASP A 42 12.43 -0.19 -21.85
CA ASP A 42 11.17 0.46 -22.19
C ASP A 42 10.04 0.01 -21.27
N PHE A 43 9.24 0.98 -20.82
CA PHE A 43 8.14 0.73 -19.91
C PHE A 43 7.12 1.87 -19.93
N VAL A 44 5.91 1.54 -19.48
CA VAL A 44 4.86 2.50 -19.12
C VAL A 44 4.43 2.28 -17.68
N VAL A 45 4.08 3.36 -16.99
CA VAL A 45 3.45 3.30 -15.66
C VAL A 45 1.98 3.69 -15.80
N LEU A 46 1.08 2.90 -15.25
CA LEU A 46 -0.34 3.24 -15.15
C LEU A 46 -0.66 3.64 -13.71
N GLU A 47 -1.28 4.79 -13.53
CA GLU A 47 -1.63 5.32 -12.21
C GLU A 47 -3.07 5.83 -12.19
N ARG A 48 -3.86 5.30 -11.25
CA ARG A 48 -5.26 5.72 -11.02
C ARG A 48 -5.34 7.17 -10.57
N GLY A 49 -4.42 7.62 -9.73
CA GLY A 49 -4.35 9.01 -9.25
C GLY A 49 -3.91 10.00 -10.33
N SER A 50 -4.02 11.28 -10.02
CA SER A 50 -3.59 12.40 -10.88
C SER A 50 -2.10 12.72 -10.79
N GLU A 51 -1.37 12.08 -9.89
CA GLU A 51 0.02 12.39 -9.56
C GLU A 51 0.74 11.14 -9.03
N VAL A 52 2.08 11.14 -8.99
CA VAL A 52 2.87 10.12 -8.31
C VAL A 52 2.67 10.16 -6.79
N GLY A 53 3.02 9.07 -6.10
CA GLY A 53 3.18 9.07 -4.64
C GLY A 53 2.35 8.06 -3.87
N GLY A 54 1.33 7.48 -4.50
CA GLY A 54 0.50 6.42 -3.89
C GLY A 54 -0.02 6.84 -2.51
N THR A 55 0.35 6.10 -1.46
CA THR A 55 -0.03 6.40 -0.07
C THR A 55 0.15 7.87 0.30
N TRP A 56 1.25 8.52 -0.09
CA TRP A 56 1.55 9.90 0.29
C TRP A 56 0.82 10.92 -0.56
N ARG A 57 0.28 10.55 -1.72
CA ARG A 57 -0.64 11.39 -2.47
C ARG A 57 -2.05 11.29 -1.91
N ASP A 58 -2.49 10.08 -1.56
CA ASP A 58 -3.88 9.82 -1.19
C ASP A 58 -4.18 10.20 0.28
N ASN A 59 -3.25 9.94 1.20
CA ASN A 59 -3.46 10.18 2.64
C ASN A 59 -3.07 11.62 3.03
N THR A 60 -3.96 12.57 2.78
CA THR A 60 -3.74 14.01 3.02
C THR A 60 -4.44 14.54 4.28
N TYR A 61 -4.88 13.65 5.17
CA TYR A 61 -5.55 14.04 6.41
C TYR A 61 -4.63 14.86 7.35
N PRO A 62 -5.19 15.74 8.20
CA PRO A 62 -4.42 16.53 9.16
C PRO A 62 -3.57 15.64 10.08
N GLY A 63 -2.27 15.94 10.15
CA GLY A 63 -1.32 15.20 10.99
C GLY A 63 -0.67 13.98 10.33
N ALA A 64 -1.02 13.66 9.07
CA ALA A 64 -0.41 12.59 8.29
C ALA A 64 1.12 12.69 8.31
N ALA A 65 1.79 11.67 8.84
CA ALA A 65 3.26 11.65 8.97
C ALA A 65 3.81 10.22 9.02
N CYS A 66 5.09 10.07 8.67
CA CYS A 66 5.77 8.78 8.71
C CYS A 66 6.16 8.36 10.14
N ASP A 67 6.08 7.06 10.41
CA ASP A 67 6.52 6.42 11.65
C ASP A 67 7.96 5.88 11.59
N VAL A 68 8.61 5.99 10.43
CA VAL A 68 10.00 5.66 10.16
C VAL A 68 10.83 6.95 10.05
N PRO A 69 12.05 7.00 10.59
CA PRO A 69 12.90 8.18 10.46
C PRO A 69 13.15 8.58 9.00
N SER A 70 13.11 9.87 8.68
CA SER A 70 13.10 10.38 7.28
C SER A 70 14.32 9.96 6.46
N ASN A 71 15.52 9.95 7.06
CA ASN A 71 16.74 9.49 6.38
C ASN A 71 16.71 7.99 6.02
N LEU A 72 15.91 7.19 6.73
CA LEU A 72 15.69 5.77 6.45
C LEU A 72 14.47 5.55 5.53
N TYR A 73 13.47 6.42 5.59
CA TYR A 73 12.28 6.39 4.74
C TYR A 73 12.49 7.19 3.44
N SER A 74 13.51 6.79 2.68
CA SER A 74 13.91 7.36 1.38
C SER A 74 14.71 6.33 0.59
N TYR A 75 14.85 6.51 -0.72
CA TYR A 75 15.68 5.63 -1.54
C TYR A 75 17.16 5.78 -1.19
N SER A 76 17.87 4.67 -1.07
CA SER A 76 19.31 4.66 -0.81
C SER A 76 20.13 5.24 -1.97
N PHE A 77 19.60 5.20 -3.20
CA PHE A 77 20.20 5.80 -4.39
C PHE A 77 19.82 7.28 -4.60
N ALA A 78 18.87 7.81 -3.84
CA ALA A 78 18.40 9.19 -3.96
C ALA A 78 18.10 9.79 -2.58
N LEU A 79 19.14 9.97 -1.77
CA LEU A 79 19.04 10.56 -0.44
C LEU A 79 18.63 12.05 -0.52
N ASN A 80 17.89 12.51 0.48
CA ASN A 80 17.41 13.89 0.55
C ASN A 80 18.08 14.64 1.72
N PRO A 81 18.99 15.59 1.46
CA PRO A 81 19.58 16.43 2.50
C PRO A 81 18.62 17.50 3.04
N GLY A 82 17.47 17.67 2.39
CA GLY A 82 16.50 18.72 2.68
C GLY A 82 15.53 18.42 3.81
N TRP A 83 15.52 17.19 4.35
CA TRP A 83 14.63 16.82 5.45
C TRP A 83 14.71 17.83 6.60
N THR A 84 13.55 18.31 7.03
CA THR A 84 13.38 19.35 8.04
C THR A 84 13.35 18.78 9.46
N ARG A 85 12.94 17.51 9.61
CA ARG A 85 12.75 16.86 10.91
C ARG A 85 13.01 15.36 10.86
N SER A 86 13.11 14.73 12.03
CA SER A 86 13.41 13.30 12.16
C SER A 86 12.29 12.39 11.65
N PHE A 87 11.02 12.83 11.71
CA PHE A 87 9.89 12.12 11.10
C PHE A 87 9.04 13.06 10.25
N SER A 88 9.18 12.95 8.94
CA SER A 88 8.58 13.90 8.00
C SER A 88 7.05 13.80 7.92
N PRO A 89 6.36 14.95 7.82
CA PRO A 89 4.94 14.99 7.51
C PRO A 89 4.70 14.62 6.04
N GLN A 90 3.46 14.25 5.72
CA GLN A 90 3.07 13.83 4.38
C GLN A 90 3.48 14.81 3.27
N PRO A 91 3.28 16.14 3.37
CA PRO A 91 3.62 17.05 2.27
C PRO A 91 5.11 17.03 1.91
N GLU A 92 5.98 16.87 2.91
CA GLU A 92 7.43 16.82 2.70
C GLU A 92 7.84 15.51 1.99
N ILE A 93 7.21 14.39 2.33
CA ILE A 93 7.45 13.10 1.67
C ILE A 93 6.92 13.12 0.25
N GLN A 94 5.73 13.70 0.03
CA GLN A 94 5.16 13.85 -1.31
C GLN A 94 6.04 14.73 -2.20
N ALA A 95 6.57 15.84 -1.67
CA ALA A 95 7.52 16.69 -2.39
C ALA A 95 8.81 15.93 -2.75
N TYR A 96 9.32 15.09 -1.84
CA TYR A 96 10.46 14.22 -2.12
C TYR A 96 10.15 13.25 -3.27
N ILE A 97 9.02 12.53 -3.23
CA ILE A 97 8.61 11.59 -4.29
C ILE A 97 8.50 12.31 -5.63
N ALA A 98 7.80 13.45 -5.68
CA ALA A 98 7.65 14.25 -6.89
C ALA A 98 9.03 14.64 -7.48
N SER A 99 9.96 15.09 -6.63
CA SER A 99 11.31 15.46 -7.07
C SER A 99 12.10 14.28 -7.69
N ILE A 100 11.87 13.06 -7.21
CA ILE A 100 12.49 11.86 -7.78
C ILE A 100 11.83 11.53 -9.12
N ALA A 101 10.51 11.63 -9.22
CA ALA A 101 9.80 11.41 -10.48
C ALA A 101 10.25 12.41 -11.57
N ASP A 102 10.50 13.66 -11.21
CA ASP A 102 11.02 14.67 -12.14
C ASP A 102 12.47 14.37 -12.54
N LYS A 103 13.33 14.09 -11.56
CA LYS A 103 14.76 13.84 -11.78
C LYS A 103 15.03 12.68 -12.73
N TYR A 104 14.22 11.62 -12.67
CA TYR A 104 14.37 10.44 -13.51
C TYR A 104 13.36 10.40 -14.67
N ASP A 105 12.61 11.49 -14.84
CA ASP A 105 11.61 11.65 -15.89
C ASP A 105 10.62 10.47 -16.01
N VAL A 106 10.08 10.11 -14.85
CA VAL A 106 9.05 9.08 -14.72
C VAL A 106 7.70 9.64 -15.13
N ARG A 107 7.42 10.92 -14.86
CA ARG A 107 6.14 11.57 -15.18
C ARG A 107 5.75 11.44 -16.65
N ARG A 108 6.69 11.66 -17.58
CA ARG A 108 6.39 11.55 -19.03
C ARG A 108 6.05 10.13 -19.47
N ARG A 109 6.46 9.13 -18.68
CA ARG A 109 6.23 7.70 -18.92
C ARG A 109 5.04 7.16 -18.13
N THR A 110 4.33 8.02 -17.39
CA THR A 110 3.16 7.66 -16.60
C THR A 110 1.87 8.12 -17.26
N VAL A 111 0.88 7.24 -17.32
CA VAL A 111 -0.50 7.56 -17.69
C VAL A 111 -1.30 7.73 -16.40
N PHE A 112 -1.48 8.99 -15.97
CA PHE A 112 -2.28 9.35 -14.79
C PHE A 112 -3.78 9.29 -15.07
N GLY A 113 -4.60 9.20 -14.02
CA GLY A 113 -6.05 9.05 -14.14
C GLY A 113 -6.46 7.77 -14.88
N CYS A 114 -5.60 6.77 -14.88
CA CYS A 114 -5.76 5.51 -15.60
C CYS A 114 -5.97 4.39 -14.60
N ASP A 115 -7.22 4.02 -14.38
CA ASP A 115 -7.56 2.90 -13.50
C ASP A 115 -7.48 1.59 -14.29
N VAL A 116 -6.72 0.62 -13.76
CA VAL A 116 -6.57 -0.71 -14.36
C VAL A 116 -7.69 -1.59 -13.84
N GLN A 117 -8.58 -2.00 -14.73
CA GLN A 117 -9.78 -2.75 -14.38
C GLN A 117 -9.54 -4.26 -14.42
N THR A 118 -8.86 -4.74 -15.46
CA THR A 118 -8.50 -6.15 -15.59
C THR A 118 -7.12 -6.33 -16.21
N VAL A 119 -6.45 -7.41 -15.82
CA VAL A 119 -5.14 -7.86 -16.33
C VAL A 119 -5.25 -9.36 -16.56
N ARG A 120 -5.25 -9.80 -17.82
CA ARG A 120 -5.50 -11.21 -18.18
C ARG A 120 -4.36 -11.77 -19.00
N TRP A 121 -3.87 -12.94 -18.62
CA TRP A 121 -2.91 -13.66 -19.43
C TRP A 121 -3.57 -14.16 -20.72
N ASN A 122 -2.90 -13.97 -21.85
CA ASN A 122 -3.34 -14.42 -23.15
C ASN A 122 -2.35 -15.47 -23.70
N ASP A 123 -2.78 -16.73 -23.72
CA ASP A 123 -1.96 -17.84 -24.22
C ASP A 123 -1.70 -17.80 -25.73
N ALA A 124 -2.52 -17.10 -26.51
CA ALA A 124 -2.32 -16.99 -27.95
C ALA A 124 -1.23 -15.98 -28.31
N THR A 125 -1.05 -14.94 -27.48
CA THR A 125 -0.06 -13.87 -27.71
C THR A 125 1.14 -13.95 -26.77
N HIS A 126 1.05 -14.79 -25.73
CA HIS A 126 2.01 -14.88 -24.62
C HIS A 126 2.28 -13.51 -23.96
N ARG A 127 1.22 -12.72 -23.82
CA ARG A 127 1.21 -11.37 -23.26
C ARG A 127 0.06 -11.20 -22.28
N TRP A 128 0.12 -10.10 -21.54
CA TRP A 128 -0.95 -9.63 -20.67
C TRP A 128 -1.83 -8.63 -21.39
N ASP A 129 -3.12 -8.95 -21.50
CA ASP A 129 -4.16 -8.04 -21.96
C ASP A 129 -4.64 -7.20 -20.77
N VAL A 130 -4.48 -5.88 -20.86
CA VAL A 130 -4.75 -4.95 -19.76
C VAL A 130 -5.84 -3.97 -20.18
N GLN A 131 -7.00 -4.04 -19.51
CA GLN A 131 -8.12 -3.12 -19.72
C GLN A 131 -8.09 -1.99 -18.70
N THR A 132 -8.27 -0.77 -19.18
CA THR A 132 -8.19 0.44 -18.34
C THR A 132 -9.26 1.46 -18.71
N THR A 133 -9.47 2.45 -17.85
CA THR A 133 -10.35 3.59 -18.14
C THR A 133 -9.88 4.49 -19.29
N LYS A 134 -8.65 4.30 -19.79
CA LYS A 134 -8.06 5.08 -20.88
C LYS A 134 -7.69 4.25 -22.12
N GLY A 135 -8.28 3.06 -22.25
CA GLY A 135 -8.06 2.15 -23.38
C GLY A 135 -7.28 0.88 -23.00
N ALA A 136 -7.08 0.01 -23.99
CA ALA A 136 -6.44 -1.27 -23.80
C ALA A 136 -4.92 -1.21 -24.02
N PHE A 137 -4.19 -2.02 -23.25
CA PHE A 137 -2.74 -2.23 -23.39
C PHE A 137 -2.44 -3.72 -23.51
N GLU A 138 -1.35 -4.05 -24.20
CA GLU A 138 -0.78 -5.39 -24.24
C GLU A 138 0.66 -5.32 -23.72
N ALA A 139 0.99 -6.11 -22.69
CA ALA A 139 2.31 -6.07 -22.06
C ALA A 139 2.99 -7.45 -22.08
N ARG A 140 4.29 -7.52 -22.40
CA ARG A 140 5.05 -8.77 -22.24
C ARG A 140 5.26 -9.09 -20.77
N ILE A 141 5.60 -8.08 -19.97
CA ILE A 141 5.87 -8.18 -18.54
C ILE A 141 4.97 -7.19 -17.79
N VAL A 142 4.35 -7.64 -16.70
CA VAL A 142 3.58 -6.77 -15.80
C VAL A 142 4.24 -6.73 -14.42
N VAL A 143 4.48 -5.54 -13.90
CA VAL A 143 4.96 -5.31 -12.53
C VAL A 143 3.84 -4.66 -11.72
N SER A 144 3.17 -5.43 -10.88
CA SER A 144 2.17 -4.92 -9.95
C SER A 144 2.84 -4.23 -8.77
N ALA A 145 2.62 -2.92 -8.66
CA ALA A 145 3.13 -2.07 -7.59
C ALA A 145 1.99 -1.27 -6.92
N VAL A 146 0.79 -1.87 -6.87
CA VAL A 146 -0.45 -1.27 -6.34
C VAL A 146 -0.34 -0.92 -4.84
N GLY A 147 0.51 -1.64 -4.12
CA GLY A 147 0.71 -1.48 -2.68
C GLY A 147 -0.40 -2.13 -1.84
N ALA A 148 -0.04 -2.59 -0.65
CA ALA A 148 -0.94 -3.37 0.20
C ALA A 148 -2.01 -2.54 0.94
N LEU A 149 -1.88 -1.21 1.01
CA LEU A 149 -2.75 -0.31 1.78
C LEU A 149 -3.34 0.77 0.86
N CYS A 150 -3.95 0.34 -0.24
CA CYS A 150 -4.48 1.21 -1.29
C CYS A 150 -6.02 1.28 -1.31
N GLU A 151 -6.72 0.22 -0.91
CA GLU A 151 -8.19 0.15 -0.93
C GLU A 151 -8.78 0.36 0.47
N PRO A 152 -9.42 1.52 0.75
CA PRO A 152 -10.03 1.81 2.05
C PRO A 152 -11.09 0.79 2.43
N ALA A 153 -11.09 0.37 3.69
CA ALA A 153 -12.12 -0.52 4.22
C ALA A 153 -13.14 0.31 5.02
N LEU A 154 -14.35 0.48 4.48
CA LEU A 154 -15.44 1.09 5.23
C LEU A 154 -16.01 0.08 6.24
N PRO A 155 -16.39 0.53 7.44
CA PRO A 155 -16.98 -0.36 8.43
C PRO A 155 -18.39 -0.75 8.00
N ASP A 156 -18.69 -2.04 8.11
CA ASP A 156 -20.05 -2.56 7.96
C ASP A 156 -20.85 -2.23 9.23
N ILE A 157 -21.52 -1.08 9.23
CA ILE A 157 -22.36 -0.60 10.35
C ILE A 157 -23.74 -0.28 9.78
N GLU A 158 -24.76 -0.84 10.42
CA GLU A 158 -26.14 -0.61 10.03
C GLU A 158 -26.47 0.89 9.97
N GLY A 159 -27.05 1.33 8.86
CA GLY A 159 -27.54 2.69 8.69
C GLY A 159 -26.47 3.74 8.36
N ILE A 160 -25.20 3.38 8.21
CA ILE A 160 -24.12 4.35 7.89
C ILE A 160 -24.40 5.15 6.61
N ASP A 161 -25.02 4.52 5.60
CA ASP A 161 -25.39 5.16 4.33
C ASP A 161 -26.56 6.16 4.45
N ARG A 162 -27.28 6.16 5.58
CA ARG A 162 -28.44 7.04 5.84
C ARG A 162 -28.07 8.32 6.59
N PHE A 163 -26.82 8.43 7.04
CA PHE A 163 -26.33 9.61 7.75
C PHE A 163 -26.35 10.84 6.84
N ARG A 164 -26.89 11.96 7.34
CA ARG A 164 -27.07 13.18 6.54
C ARG A 164 -25.87 14.13 6.60
N GLY A 165 -24.97 13.94 7.56
CA GLY A 165 -23.77 14.75 7.70
C GLY A 165 -22.61 14.26 6.82
N GLU A 166 -21.43 14.81 7.06
CA GLU A 166 -20.22 14.47 6.30
C GLU A 166 -19.69 13.08 6.70
N ILE A 167 -19.44 12.19 5.73
CA ILE A 167 -18.70 10.94 5.96
C ILE A 167 -17.54 10.85 5.00
N PHE A 168 -16.34 10.63 5.53
CA PHE A 168 -15.18 10.34 4.69
C PHE A 168 -14.18 9.44 5.40
N HIS A 169 -13.52 8.60 4.61
CA HIS A 169 -12.41 7.76 5.08
C HIS A 169 -11.11 8.59 5.14
N SER A 170 -10.24 8.29 6.10
CA SER A 170 -8.95 8.99 6.27
C SER A 170 -8.12 9.04 4.98
N ALA A 171 -8.12 7.98 4.19
CA ALA A 171 -7.42 7.89 2.90
C ALA A 171 -8.08 8.67 1.74
N ARG A 172 -9.30 9.20 1.93
CA ARG A 172 -10.05 10.01 0.96
C ARG A 172 -10.55 11.26 1.68
N TRP A 173 -9.62 11.99 2.29
CA TRP A 173 -9.94 13.12 3.15
C TRP A 173 -10.68 14.22 2.38
N ASN A 174 -11.83 14.66 2.88
CA ASN A 174 -12.57 15.78 2.30
C ASN A 174 -11.98 17.10 2.81
N HIS A 175 -11.28 17.84 1.93
CA HIS A 175 -10.67 19.13 2.26
C HIS A 175 -11.69 20.29 2.29
N ASP A 176 -12.88 20.10 1.73
CA ASP A 176 -13.95 21.09 1.72
C ASP A 176 -14.78 21.05 3.03
N ALA A 177 -14.68 19.96 3.80
CA ALA A 177 -15.40 19.81 5.06
C ALA A 177 -14.71 20.60 6.20
N ASP A 178 -15.27 21.75 6.56
CA ASP A 178 -14.87 22.44 7.80
C ASP A 178 -15.44 21.70 9.02
N LEU A 179 -14.56 21.24 9.91
CA LEU A 179 -14.90 20.56 11.15
C LEU A 179 -14.95 21.51 12.35
N THR A 180 -14.62 22.80 12.17
CA THR A 180 -14.56 23.78 13.25
C THR A 180 -15.94 23.95 13.90
N GLY A 181 -16.00 23.82 15.22
CA GLY A 181 -17.25 23.95 15.98
C GLY A 181 -18.28 22.82 15.77
N LYS A 182 -17.96 21.78 14.98
CA LYS A 182 -18.83 20.60 14.78
C LYS A 182 -18.65 19.56 15.87
N ARG A 183 -19.64 18.66 16.00
CA ARG A 183 -19.54 17.40 16.73
C ARG A 183 -19.05 16.32 15.78
N VAL A 184 -17.90 15.72 16.05
CA VAL A 184 -17.24 14.80 15.13
C VAL A 184 -17.08 13.43 15.78
N ALA A 185 -17.39 12.37 15.04
CA ALA A 185 -17.04 11.00 15.40
C ALA A 185 -15.79 10.57 14.63
N VAL A 186 -14.83 9.93 15.31
CA VAL A 186 -13.71 9.21 14.70
C VAL A 186 -13.88 7.73 14.97
N ILE A 187 -14.12 6.93 13.92
CA ILE A 187 -14.30 5.48 14.04
C ILE A 187 -12.97 4.77 13.78
N GLY A 188 -12.47 4.08 14.79
CA GLY A 188 -11.20 3.35 14.76
C GLY A 188 -10.08 4.10 15.46
N THR A 189 -9.09 3.35 15.96
CA THR A 189 -7.95 3.84 16.74
C THR A 189 -6.62 3.38 16.15
N GLY A 190 -6.57 3.24 14.82
CA GLY A 190 -5.36 2.85 14.09
C GLY A 190 -4.33 3.98 13.96
N ALA A 191 -3.35 3.77 13.08
CA ALA A 191 -2.29 4.73 12.80
C ALA A 191 -2.84 6.09 12.32
N SER A 192 -3.88 6.10 11.48
CA SER A 192 -4.51 7.36 11.03
C SER A 192 -5.15 8.12 12.19
N SER A 193 -5.88 7.44 13.08
CA SER A 193 -6.58 8.08 14.20
C SER A 193 -5.64 8.74 15.19
N ILE A 194 -4.50 8.11 15.52
CA ILE A 194 -3.54 8.70 16.46
C ILE A 194 -2.88 9.99 15.94
N GLN A 195 -3.02 10.28 14.64
CA GLN A 195 -2.56 11.48 13.97
C GLN A 195 -3.70 12.49 13.77
N ILE A 196 -4.88 12.02 13.35
CA ILE A 196 -6.08 12.85 13.13
C ILE A 196 -6.61 13.44 14.43
N VAL A 197 -6.82 12.59 15.47
CA VAL A 197 -7.45 13.01 16.73
C VAL A 197 -6.73 14.21 17.35
N PRO A 198 -5.39 14.21 17.53
CA PRO A 198 -4.68 15.39 18.04
C PRO A 198 -4.78 16.62 17.13
N ALA A 199 -4.88 16.44 15.81
CA ALA A 199 -4.90 17.54 14.86
C ALA A 199 -6.26 18.27 14.82
N ILE A 200 -7.36 17.58 15.14
CA ILE A 200 -8.72 18.14 15.08
C ILE A 200 -9.34 18.41 16.45
N ALA A 201 -8.91 17.74 17.53
CA ALA A 201 -9.53 17.83 18.85
C ALA A 201 -9.57 19.26 19.44
N GLY A 202 -8.70 20.16 18.99
CA GLY A 202 -8.70 21.57 19.39
C GLY A 202 -9.63 22.48 18.60
N LYS A 203 -10.22 21.99 17.50
CA LYS A 203 -11.02 22.79 16.55
C LYS A 203 -12.52 22.45 16.62
N VAL A 204 -12.84 21.19 16.91
CA VAL A 204 -14.20 20.66 17.00
C VAL A 204 -14.85 21.04 18.33
N ALA A 205 -16.18 21.20 18.34
CA ALA A 205 -16.93 21.45 19.57
C ALA A 205 -16.94 20.23 20.48
N HIS A 206 -17.08 19.03 19.89
CA HIS A 206 -17.02 17.75 20.60
C HIS A 206 -16.43 16.66 19.70
N LEU A 207 -15.69 15.72 20.27
CA LEU A 207 -15.07 14.61 19.55
C LEU A 207 -15.34 13.28 20.25
N ASP A 208 -16.10 12.41 19.60
CA ASP A 208 -16.27 11.02 20.03
C ASP A 208 -15.25 10.13 19.31
N VAL A 209 -14.39 9.43 20.05
CA VAL A 209 -13.42 8.47 19.51
C VAL A 209 -13.89 7.06 19.81
N TYR A 210 -14.30 6.33 18.76
CA TYR A 210 -14.83 4.97 18.90
C TYR A 210 -13.69 3.95 18.81
N GLN A 211 -13.45 3.27 19.93
CA GLN A 211 -12.37 2.31 20.10
C GLN A 211 -12.93 0.89 20.28
N ARG A 212 -12.72 0.03 19.28
CA ARG A 212 -12.95 -1.41 19.41
C ARG A 212 -11.84 -2.11 20.19
N THR A 213 -10.58 -1.73 19.95
CA THR A 213 -9.41 -2.32 20.61
C THR A 213 -8.34 -1.25 20.78
N ALA A 214 -7.76 -1.14 21.98
CA ALA A 214 -6.72 -0.16 22.25
C ALA A 214 -5.40 -0.50 21.52
N PRO A 215 -4.74 0.44 20.83
CA PRO A 215 -3.41 0.22 20.29
C PRO A 215 -2.33 0.44 21.37
N TRP A 216 -1.18 -0.23 21.22
CA TRP A 216 0.03 0.14 21.95
C TRP A 216 0.66 1.38 21.31
N VAL A 217 0.73 2.48 22.08
CA VAL A 217 1.35 3.75 21.65
C VAL A 217 2.64 4.00 22.44
N LEU A 218 3.74 4.16 21.71
CA LEU A 218 5.06 4.48 22.22
C LEU A 218 5.38 5.97 22.04
N PRO A 219 6.28 6.53 22.87
CA PRO A 219 6.74 7.89 22.70
C PRO A 219 7.48 8.06 21.36
N ARG A 220 7.23 9.18 20.70
CA ARG A 220 7.86 9.55 19.42
C ARG A 220 9.00 10.53 19.67
N ALA A 221 10.22 10.16 19.28
CA ALA A 221 11.38 11.05 19.33
C ALA A 221 11.44 12.02 18.13
N ASP A 222 10.32 12.72 17.89
CA ASP A 222 10.22 13.69 16.80
C ASP A 222 10.90 15.01 17.19
N ARG A 223 11.72 15.54 16.28
CA ARG A 223 12.47 16.79 16.45
C ARG A 223 12.79 17.41 15.10
N GLU A 224 12.83 18.73 15.05
CA GLU A 224 13.40 19.45 13.91
C GLU A 224 14.92 19.26 13.88
N TYR A 225 15.48 19.19 12.67
CA TYR A 225 16.92 19.20 12.48
C TYR A 225 17.43 20.62 12.62
N THR A 226 18.49 20.78 13.42
CA THR A 226 19.15 22.07 13.60
C THR A 226 19.79 22.55 12.29
N PRO A 227 20.02 23.86 12.11
CA PRO A 227 20.69 24.39 10.93
C PRO A 227 22.07 23.74 10.67
N VAL A 228 22.81 23.42 11.74
CA VAL A 228 24.11 22.74 11.66
C VAL A 228 23.96 21.32 11.13
N GLU A 229 22.98 20.55 11.62
CA GLU A 229 22.70 19.21 11.11
C GLU A 229 22.28 19.25 9.64
N ARG A 230 21.44 20.21 9.23
CA ARG A 230 21.03 20.38 7.82
C ARG A 230 22.22 20.72 6.93
N LEU A 231 23.13 21.59 7.39
CA LEU A 231 24.37 21.90 6.68
C LEU A 231 25.27 20.65 6.57
N ALA A 232 25.39 19.88 7.64
CA ALA A 232 26.13 18.62 7.66
C ALA A 232 25.54 17.61 6.67
N PHE A 233 24.21 17.43 6.64
CA PHE A 233 23.56 16.56 5.66
C PHE A 233 23.82 16.99 4.22
N ARG A 234 23.85 18.29 3.95
CA ARG A 234 24.08 18.82 2.59
C ARG A 234 25.54 18.75 2.14
N HIS A 235 26.49 19.02 3.02
CA HIS A 235 27.88 19.28 2.61
C HIS A 235 28.91 18.26 3.11
N LEU A 236 28.64 17.50 4.17
CA LEU A 236 29.60 16.50 4.66
C LEU A 236 29.41 15.17 3.92
N PRO A 237 30.40 14.73 3.10
CA PRO A 237 30.29 13.49 2.36
C PRO A 237 30.10 12.30 3.31
N GLY A 238 29.16 11.41 2.97
CA GLY A 238 28.90 10.19 3.74
C GLY A 238 28.06 10.37 5.02
N PHE A 239 27.84 11.60 5.51
CA PHE A 239 27.10 11.83 6.76
C PHE A 239 25.63 11.33 6.69
N GLN A 240 24.93 11.59 5.58
CA GLN A 240 23.58 11.05 5.35
C GLN A 240 23.56 9.51 5.36
N ARG A 241 24.57 8.87 4.75
CA ARG A 241 24.67 7.40 4.70
C ARG A 241 24.94 6.81 6.08
N LEU A 242 25.80 7.45 6.88
CA LEU A 242 26.05 7.05 8.27
C LEU A 242 24.80 7.19 9.13
N SER A 243 24.11 8.33 9.04
CA SER A 243 22.85 8.56 9.75
C SER A 243 21.79 7.50 9.41
N ARG A 244 21.63 7.20 8.12
CA ARG A 244 20.74 6.14 7.64
C ARG A 244 21.15 4.76 8.15
N ALA A 245 22.44 4.42 8.13
CA ALA A 245 22.96 3.13 8.58
C ALA A 245 22.73 2.91 10.08
N LEU A 246 22.96 3.95 10.91
CA LEU A 246 22.69 3.90 12.35
C LEU A 246 21.19 3.72 12.62
N GLN A 247 20.33 4.49 11.95
CA GLN A 247 18.87 4.36 12.07
C GLN A 247 18.40 2.97 11.65
N TYR A 248 18.93 2.43 10.56
CA TYR A 248 18.65 1.07 10.11
C TYR A 248 19.05 0.05 11.18
N LEU A 249 20.28 0.10 11.68
CA LEU A 249 20.77 -0.85 12.69
C LEU A 249 19.89 -0.84 13.95
N THR A 250 19.54 0.34 14.46
CA THR A 250 18.66 0.48 15.64
C THR A 250 17.26 -0.06 15.40
N ARG A 251 16.70 0.07 14.18
CA ARG A 251 15.38 -0.46 13.86
C ARG A 251 15.41 -1.97 13.64
N GLU A 252 16.46 -2.45 12.99
CA GLU A 252 16.66 -3.87 12.66
C GLU A 252 16.78 -4.74 13.93
N THR A 253 17.38 -4.23 15.02
CA THR A 253 17.44 -4.99 16.29
C THR A 253 16.08 -5.30 16.91
N GLN A 254 15.03 -4.54 16.57
CA GLN A 254 13.67 -4.77 17.11
C GLN A 254 13.07 -6.10 16.62
N VAL A 255 13.52 -6.63 15.48
CA VAL A 255 13.04 -7.93 14.98
C VAL A 255 13.36 -9.08 15.94
N VAL A 256 14.41 -8.95 16.76
CA VAL A 256 14.74 -9.94 17.79
C VAL A 256 13.60 -10.06 18.80
N GLY A 257 13.05 -8.94 19.27
CA GLY A 257 11.92 -8.94 20.20
C GLY A 257 10.60 -9.38 19.54
N LEU A 258 10.35 -8.92 18.31
CA LEU A 258 9.06 -9.15 17.62
C LEU A 258 8.92 -10.55 17.02
N ALA A 259 9.99 -11.08 16.43
CA ALA A 259 9.95 -12.32 15.65
C ALA A 259 10.63 -13.51 16.32
N LYS A 260 11.72 -13.29 17.08
CA LYS A 260 12.59 -14.38 17.56
C LYS A 260 12.44 -14.69 19.05
N ALA A 261 12.33 -13.66 19.89
CA ALA A 261 12.35 -13.78 21.34
C ALA A 261 11.42 -12.74 22.01
N PRO A 262 10.11 -13.07 22.09
CA PRO A 262 9.06 -12.21 22.66
C PRO A 262 9.36 -11.61 24.04
N ALA A 263 10.18 -12.28 24.85
CA ALA A 263 10.58 -11.81 26.18
C ALA A 263 11.29 -10.43 26.14
N PHE A 264 11.98 -10.10 25.05
CA PHE A 264 12.64 -8.80 24.87
C PHE A 264 11.67 -7.65 24.60
N MET A 265 10.36 -7.92 24.47
CA MET A 265 9.35 -6.88 24.32
C MET A 265 8.88 -6.28 25.66
N LYS A 266 9.17 -6.93 26.80
CA LYS A 266 8.74 -6.45 28.14
C LYS A 266 9.22 -5.02 28.48
N PRO A 267 10.47 -4.60 28.16
CA PRO A 267 10.89 -3.22 28.38
C PRO A 267 10.08 -2.21 27.55
N LEU A 268 9.73 -2.55 26.31
CA LEU A 268 8.88 -1.72 25.46
C LEU A 268 7.46 -1.63 26.03
N GLU A 269 6.92 -2.74 26.55
CA GLU A 269 5.61 -2.73 27.23
C GLU A 269 5.62 -1.81 28.45
N LEU A 270 6.66 -1.90 29.28
CA LEU A 270 6.83 -1.03 30.44
C LEU A 270 6.93 0.44 30.03
N ALA A 271 7.66 0.75 28.96
CA ALA A 271 7.76 2.09 28.41
C ALA A 271 6.38 2.60 27.94
N ALA A 272 5.60 1.78 27.23
CA ALA A 272 4.26 2.15 26.77
C ALA A 272 3.27 2.36 27.94
N ARG A 273 3.27 1.46 28.94
CA ARG A 273 2.47 1.63 30.17
C ARG A 273 2.86 2.88 30.95
N THR A 274 4.15 3.18 31.02
CA THR A 274 4.66 4.40 31.66
C THR A 274 4.22 5.65 30.91
N HIS A 275 4.22 5.60 29.56
CA HIS A 275 3.73 6.67 28.71
C HIS A 275 2.26 6.98 28.97
N ILE A 276 1.39 5.96 29.03
CA ILE A 276 -0.03 6.10 29.41
C ILE A 276 -0.17 6.79 30.77
N ARG A 277 0.53 6.28 31.80
CA ARG A 277 0.43 6.82 33.17
C ARG A 277 0.89 8.27 33.27
N ARG A 278 1.90 8.65 32.49
CA ARG A 278 2.45 10.02 32.48
C ARG A 278 1.54 11.03 31.78
N GLN A 279 0.80 10.61 30.75
CA GLN A 279 0.02 11.53 29.91
C GLN A 279 -1.46 11.64 30.29
N ILE A 280 -2.03 10.60 30.90
CA ILE A 280 -3.43 10.59 31.33
C ILE A 280 -3.46 10.58 32.85
N ALA A 281 -4.18 11.50 33.47
CA ALA A 281 -4.39 11.52 34.92
C ALA A 281 -5.56 10.60 35.35
N ASP A 282 -6.65 10.60 34.58
CA ASP A 282 -7.87 9.84 34.87
C ASP A 282 -7.65 8.31 34.88
N PRO A 283 -7.92 7.62 36.01
CA PRO A 283 -7.85 6.17 36.11
C PRO A 283 -8.77 5.41 35.13
N GLU A 284 -9.96 5.93 34.82
CA GLU A 284 -10.89 5.23 33.94
C GLU A 284 -10.42 5.28 32.50
N LEU A 285 -10.02 6.46 32.01
CA LEU A 285 -9.42 6.61 30.69
C LEU A 285 -8.15 5.77 30.55
N ARG A 286 -7.28 5.71 31.58
CA ARG A 286 -6.11 4.82 31.60
C ARG A 286 -6.49 3.36 31.38
N ARG A 287 -7.56 2.89 32.02
CA ARG A 287 -8.07 1.52 31.84
C ARG A 287 -8.53 1.30 30.39
N LYS A 288 -9.31 2.24 29.84
CA LYS A 288 -9.84 2.16 28.46
C LYS A 288 -8.73 2.17 27.39
N VAL A 289 -7.64 2.91 27.59
CA VAL A 289 -6.53 2.97 26.61
C VAL A 289 -5.45 1.91 26.79
N THR A 290 -5.50 1.10 27.86
CA THR A 290 -4.49 0.06 28.12
C THR A 290 -4.88 -1.22 27.37
N PRO A 291 -4.08 -1.69 26.40
CA PRO A 291 -4.39 -2.93 25.68
C PRO A 291 -4.27 -4.17 26.58
N ASP A 292 -5.02 -5.21 26.22
CA ASP A 292 -5.09 -6.53 26.87
C ASP A 292 -4.26 -7.62 26.16
N PHE A 293 -3.65 -7.30 25.03
CA PHE A 293 -2.81 -8.20 24.24
C PHE A 293 -1.33 -7.81 24.31
N GLN A 294 -0.44 -8.73 23.93
CA GLN A 294 1.00 -8.53 24.03
C GLN A 294 1.50 -7.43 23.08
N ILE A 295 2.40 -6.57 23.56
CA ILE A 295 2.99 -5.51 22.73
C ILE A 295 3.73 -6.10 21.53
N GLY A 296 3.51 -5.53 20.34
CA GLY A 296 4.06 -5.99 19.07
C GLY A 296 3.18 -6.96 18.29
N CYS A 297 2.08 -7.47 18.87
CA CYS A 297 1.13 -8.33 18.15
C CYS A 297 0.48 -7.59 16.97
N LYS A 298 0.11 -6.33 17.19
CA LYS A 298 -0.22 -5.35 16.14
C LYS A 298 0.94 -4.38 15.94
N ARG A 299 0.94 -3.64 14.82
CA ARG A 299 1.90 -2.56 14.59
C ARG A 299 1.87 -1.58 15.77
N MET A 300 3.03 -1.39 16.41
CA MET A 300 3.18 -0.43 17.49
C MET A 300 3.09 0.98 16.91
N LEU A 301 2.25 1.81 17.51
CA LEU A 301 2.05 3.18 17.07
C LEU A 301 2.99 4.12 17.83
N ILE A 302 3.34 5.26 17.24
CA ILE A 302 4.18 6.27 17.90
C ILE A 302 3.49 7.62 17.93
N SER A 303 3.28 8.18 19.13
CA SER A 303 2.67 9.50 19.31
C SER A 303 2.95 10.06 20.69
N ASN A 304 3.19 11.37 20.76
CA ASN A 304 3.23 12.12 22.02
C ASN A 304 1.95 12.90 22.29
N ASN A 305 1.08 13.05 21.28
CA ASN A 305 -0.04 13.98 21.34
C ASN A 305 -1.40 13.25 21.43
N TYR A 306 -1.43 11.94 21.19
CA TYR A 306 -2.65 11.14 21.21
C TYR A 306 -3.30 11.07 22.59
N TYR A 307 -2.58 10.62 23.62
CA TYR A 307 -3.14 10.53 24.96
C TYR A 307 -3.53 11.89 25.56
N PRO A 308 -2.74 12.98 25.40
CA PRO A 308 -3.19 14.31 25.79
C PRO A 308 -4.45 14.77 25.05
N ALA A 309 -4.61 14.40 23.77
CA ALA A 309 -5.82 14.73 23.02
C ALA A 309 -7.05 13.99 23.56
N LEU A 310 -6.93 12.71 23.92
CA LEU A 310 -8.00 11.94 24.56
C LEU A 310 -8.38 12.46 25.96
N ALA A 311 -7.45 13.10 26.66
CA ALA A 311 -7.69 13.65 27.99
C ALA A 311 -8.32 15.06 27.98
N ARG A 312 -8.63 15.62 26.80
CA ARG A 312 -9.27 16.93 26.68
C ARG A 312 -10.73 16.86 27.15
N PRO A 313 -11.27 17.94 27.73
CA PRO A 313 -12.64 17.94 28.24
C PRO A 313 -13.72 17.84 27.14
N ASN A 314 -13.36 18.08 25.87
CA ASN A 314 -14.26 17.99 24.73
C ASN A 314 -14.12 16.68 23.93
N VAL A 315 -13.43 15.68 24.49
CA VAL A 315 -13.13 14.41 23.81
C VAL A 315 -13.59 13.24 24.65
N ASP A 316 -14.48 12.42 24.11
CA ASP A 316 -14.98 11.20 24.75
C ASP A 316 -14.37 9.96 24.07
N LEU A 317 -13.78 9.05 24.86
CA LEU A 317 -13.35 7.74 24.37
C LEU A 317 -14.45 6.70 24.62
N VAL A 318 -15.09 6.27 23.53
CA VAL A 318 -16.24 5.36 23.54
C VAL A 318 -15.79 3.93 23.24
N THR A 319 -16.13 3.00 24.15
CA THR A 319 -15.69 1.58 24.07
C THR A 319 -16.85 0.58 23.93
N ASP A 320 -18.10 1.03 24.04
CA ASP A 320 -19.30 0.18 24.13
C ASP A 320 -19.70 -0.49 22.80
N GLY A 321 -19.04 -0.10 21.71
CA GLY A 321 -19.34 -0.59 20.36
C GLY A 321 -20.53 0.12 19.74
N ILE A 322 -20.52 0.21 18.41
CA ILE A 322 -21.59 0.85 17.63
C ILE A 322 -22.66 -0.20 17.32
N ALA A 323 -23.93 0.17 17.53
CA ALA A 323 -25.09 -0.62 17.12
C ALA A 323 -25.53 -0.22 15.71
N GLU A 324 -25.82 1.07 15.52
CA GLU A 324 -26.25 1.64 14.24
C GLU A 324 -25.84 3.11 14.11
N VAL A 325 -25.91 3.63 12.89
CA VAL A 325 -25.82 5.06 12.56
C VAL A 325 -27.21 5.55 12.14
N THR A 326 -27.68 6.61 12.79
CA THR A 326 -28.96 7.27 12.47
C THR A 326 -28.72 8.40 11.47
N ALA A 327 -29.78 9.12 11.09
CA ALA A 327 -29.67 10.25 10.17
C ALA A 327 -28.79 11.40 10.71
N ASP A 328 -28.68 11.53 12.04
CA ASP A 328 -28.08 12.66 12.76
C ASP A 328 -27.13 12.24 13.90
N GLY A 329 -26.81 10.95 14.03
CA GLY A 329 -26.11 10.44 15.20
C GLY A 329 -25.60 9.01 15.07
N ILE A 330 -24.94 8.56 16.14
CA ILE A 330 -24.47 7.19 16.32
C ILE A 330 -25.09 6.63 17.60
N VAL A 331 -25.66 5.43 17.51
CA VAL A 331 -26.21 4.70 18.65
C VAL A 331 -25.22 3.62 19.06
N THR A 332 -24.78 3.66 20.32
CA THR A 332 -23.91 2.63 20.90
C THR A 332 -24.74 1.47 21.46
N ARG A 333 -24.10 0.32 21.67
CA ARG A 333 -24.80 -0.91 22.12
C ARG A 333 -25.36 -0.83 23.54
N ASP A 334 -24.93 0.14 24.33
CA ASP A 334 -25.51 0.48 25.63
C ASP A 334 -26.83 1.28 25.51
N GLY A 335 -27.25 1.61 24.28
CA GLY A 335 -28.44 2.41 23.99
C GLY A 335 -28.21 3.92 23.98
N THR A 336 -26.98 4.39 24.25
CA THR A 336 -26.67 5.82 24.23
C THR A 336 -26.68 6.35 22.80
N THR A 337 -27.41 7.43 22.56
CA THR A 337 -27.42 8.13 21.27
C THR A 337 -26.55 9.38 21.33
N ARG A 338 -25.60 9.50 20.41
CA ARG A 338 -24.70 10.66 20.31
C ARG A 338 -24.93 11.35 18.98
N GLN A 339 -25.39 12.59 19.02
CA GLN A 339 -25.57 13.37 17.80
C GLN A 339 -24.23 13.84 17.25
N VAL A 340 -24.01 13.66 15.96
CA VAL A 340 -22.77 14.00 15.28
C VAL A 340 -23.05 14.66 13.94
N ASP A 341 -22.20 15.62 13.57
CA ASP A 341 -22.34 16.38 12.32
C ASP A 341 -21.39 15.85 11.23
N ALA A 342 -20.33 15.13 11.63
CA ALA A 342 -19.40 14.49 10.72
C ALA A 342 -18.84 13.18 11.30
N ILE A 343 -18.59 12.20 10.44
CA ILE A 343 -17.97 10.91 10.75
C ILE A 343 -16.69 10.74 9.94
N VAL A 344 -15.57 10.69 10.65
CA VAL A 344 -14.26 10.36 10.10
C VAL A 344 -13.99 8.87 10.28
N VAL A 345 -13.88 8.16 9.18
CA VAL A 345 -13.65 6.72 9.18
C VAL A 345 -12.14 6.43 9.09
N ALA A 346 -11.58 5.81 10.13
CA ALA A 346 -10.18 5.45 10.24
C ALA A 346 -10.00 3.95 10.53
N THR A 347 -10.74 3.14 9.78
CA THR A 347 -10.91 1.69 9.95
C THR A 347 -9.92 0.84 9.17
N GLY A 348 -9.09 1.45 8.33
CA GLY A 348 -7.97 0.80 7.66
C GLY A 348 -8.26 0.50 6.20
N PHE A 349 -7.72 -0.62 5.72
CA PHE A 349 -7.69 -0.98 4.30
C PHE A 349 -7.97 -2.48 4.13
N HIS A 350 -8.45 -2.86 2.95
CA HIS A 350 -8.46 -4.25 2.50
C HIS A 350 -7.04 -4.67 2.13
N VAL A 351 -6.56 -5.77 2.71
CA VAL A 351 -5.16 -6.23 2.57
C VAL A 351 -5.10 -7.63 1.99
N THR A 352 -5.51 -8.63 2.76
CA THR A 352 -5.53 -10.04 2.34
C THR A 352 -6.70 -10.34 1.41
N ASP A 353 -7.73 -9.49 1.45
CA ASP A 353 -8.98 -9.52 0.69
C ASP A 353 -9.08 -8.35 -0.31
N SER A 354 -7.94 -7.78 -0.72
CA SER A 354 -7.91 -6.61 -1.60
C SER A 354 -8.68 -6.86 -2.91
N PRO A 355 -9.65 -6.00 -3.27
CA PRO A 355 -10.40 -6.11 -4.54
C PRO A 355 -9.51 -6.10 -5.78
N THR A 356 -8.31 -5.52 -5.69
CA THR A 356 -7.34 -5.48 -6.80
C THR A 356 -6.94 -6.88 -7.29
N PHE A 357 -6.99 -7.91 -6.44
CA PHE A 357 -6.64 -9.28 -6.81
C PHE A 357 -7.73 -9.95 -7.66
N ALA A 358 -8.98 -9.48 -7.60
CA ALA A 358 -10.07 -10.02 -8.41
C ALA A 358 -9.96 -9.63 -9.90
N GLY A 359 -9.23 -8.54 -10.21
CA GLY A 359 -9.01 -8.08 -11.58
C GLY A 359 -7.85 -8.76 -12.32
N ILE A 360 -7.05 -9.59 -11.64
CA ILE A 360 -5.84 -10.22 -12.22
C ILE A 360 -6.13 -11.68 -12.50
N PHE A 361 -6.07 -12.10 -13.77
CA PHE A 361 -6.42 -13.46 -14.20
C PHE A 361 -5.21 -14.18 -14.80
N GLY A 362 -4.82 -15.29 -14.17
CA GLY A 362 -3.68 -16.10 -14.60
C GLY A 362 -3.98 -16.97 -15.83
N LYS A 363 -3.02 -17.80 -16.21
CA LYS A 363 -3.10 -18.66 -17.40
C LYS A 363 -4.26 -19.68 -17.35
N ASP A 364 -4.64 -20.11 -16.15
CA ASP A 364 -5.74 -21.08 -15.97
C ASP A 364 -7.12 -20.38 -15.93
N GLY A 365 -7.18 -19.08 -16.27
CA GLY A 365 -8.41 -18.27 -16.29
C GLY A 365 -8.95 -17.85 -14.92
N ARG A 366 -8.40 -18.40 -13.82
CA ARG A 366 -8.74 -18.04 -12.43
C ARG A 366 -8.18 -16.67 -12.05
N SER A 367 -8.92 -15.92 -11.22
CA SER A 367 -8.40 -14.67 -10.67
C SER A 367 -7.37 -14.94 -9.55
N LEU A 368 -6.51 -13.97 -9.27
CA LEU A 368 -5.57 -14.03 -8.15
C LEU A 368 -6.32 -14.10 -6.81
N ALA A 369 -7.47 -13.44 -6.72
CA ALA A 369 -8.38 -13.57 -5.58
C ALA A 369 -8.86 -15.03 -5.42
N ASP A 370 -9.29 -15.71 -6.50
CA ASP A 370 -9.72 -17.12 -6.43
C ASP A 370 -8.58 -18.06 -6.03
N VAL A 371 -7.34 -17.75 -6.45
CA VAL A 371 -6.16 -18.53 -6.05
C VAL A 371 -5.89 -18.35 -4.57
N PHE A 372 -5.82 -17.11 -4.08
CA PHE A 372 -5.63 -16.82 -2.66
C PHE A 372 -6.77 -17.32 -1.78
N ASP A 373 -8.00 -17.29 -2.29
CA ASP A 373 -9.17 -17.84 -1.61
C ASP A 373 -9.02 -19.36 -1.41
N ALA A 374 -8.52 -20.08 -2.40
CA ALA A 374 -8.34 -21.53 -2.31
C ALA A 374 -7.12 -21.96 -1.47
N THR A 375 -5.97 -21.29 -1.63
CA THR A 375 -4.68 -21.76 -1.07
C THR A 375 -4.14 -20.92 0.08
N GLY A 376 -4.79 -19.80 0.39
CA GLY A 376 -4.21 -18.72 1.17
C GLY A 376 -3.35 -17.80 0.33
N MET A 377 -3.16 -16.57 0.81
CA MET A 377 -2.37 -15.56 0.10
C MET A 377 -0.88 -15.92 0.17
N GLN A 378 -0.32 -16.39 -0.94
CA GLN A 378 1.04 -16.90 -1.01
C GLN A 378 1.78 -16.37 -2.24
N GLY A 379 3.09 -16.26 -2.13
CA GLY A 379 3.94 -15.89 -3.25
C GLY A 379 5.38 -16.31 -3.01
N TYR A 380 6.17 -16.39 -4.09
CA TYR A 380 7.59 -16.66 -4.02
C TYR A 380 8.39 -15.37 -3.86
N LYS A 381 9.11 -15.23 -2.75
CA LYS A 381 9.87 -14.02 -2.37
C LYS A 381 9.03 -12.73 -2.39
N GLY A 382 7.70 -12.88 -2.26
CA GLY A 382 6.73 -11.79 -2.45
C GLY A 382 6.79 -11.12 -3.82
N ALA A 383 7.46 -11.75 -4.81
CA ALA A 383 7.78 -11.17 -6.11
C ALA A 383 7.11 -11.90 -7.27
N ALA A 384 6.73 -13.16 -7.13
CA ALA A 384 6.05 -13.94 -8.17
C ALA A 384 4.99 -14.86 -7.57
N VAL A 385 3.99 -15.25 -8.36
CA VAL A 385 2.94 -16.21 -7.98
C VAL A 385 2.79 -17.26 -9.09
N ALA A 386 2.75 -18.54 -8.72
CA ALA A 386 2.55 -19.63 -9.66
C ALA A 386 1.19 -19.48 -10.38
N GLY A 387 1.14 -19.77 -11.69
CA GLY A 387 -0.04 -19.53 -12.54
C GLY A 387 -0.09 -18.14 -13.19
N PHE A 388 0.83 -17.24 -12.85
CA PHE A 388 0.90 -15.86 -13.37
C PHE A 388 2.24 -15.61 -14.08
N PRO A 389 2.43 -16.11 -15.32
CA PRO A 389 3.69 -15.98 -16.06
C PRO A 389 4.03 -14.53 -16.39
N ASN A 390 5.31 -14.17 -16.42
CA ASN A 390 5.81 -12.81 -16.71
C ASN A 390 5.22 -11.69 -15.82
N MET A 391 4.60 -12.04 -14.68
CA MET A 391 4.05 -11.09 -13.74
C MET A 391 4.89 -11.05 -12.47
N PHE A 392 5.31 -9.85 -12.07
CA PHE A 392 6.04 -9.61 -10.85
C PHE A 392 5.26 -8.69 -9.91
N PHE A 393 5.44 -8.89 -8.61
CA PHE A 393 4.81 -8.10 -7.56
C PHE A 393 5.87 -7.34 -6.76
N LEU A 394 5.60 -6.08 -6.45
CA LEU A 394 6.35 -5.31 -5.48
C LEU A 394 5.46 -5.07 -4.26
N VAL A 395 5.99 -5.36 -3.08
CA VAL A 395 5.24 -5.42 -1.83
C VAL A 395 4.12 -6.47 -1.88
N GLY A 396 4.43 -7.63 -2.48
CA GLY A 396 3.54 -8.79 -2.50
C GLY A 396 3.46 -9.53 -1.15
N PRO A 397 2.90 -10.76 -1.13
CA PRO A 397 2.77 -11.57 0.08
C PRO A 397 4.09 -11.70 0.86
N ASN A 398 3.99 -11.67 2.19
CA ASN A 398 5.07 -11.86 3.16
C ASN A 398 6.24 -10.88 3.07
N THR A 399 6.00 -9.66 2.58
CA THR A 399 7.00 -8.58 2.52
C THR A 399 6.79 -7.45 3.54
N GLY A 400 5.66 -7.46 4.22
CA GLY A 400 5.27 -6.50 5.26
C GLY A 400 6.24 -6.45 6.43
N LEU A 401 6.37 -5.28 7.06
CA LEU A 401 7.26 -5.06 8.20
C LEU A 401 6.53 -4.37 9.35
N GLY A 402 6.85 -4.82 10.57
CA GLY A 402 6.41 -4.18 11.81
C GLY A 402 7.46 -3.29 12.51
N HIS A 403 8.70 -3.23 12.02
CA HIS A 403 9.84 -2.70 12.80
C HIS A 403 10.79 -1.74 12.06
N THR A 404 10.85 -1.78 10.72
CA THR A 404 11.79 -0.99 9.91
C THR A 404 11.14 -0.47 8.62
N SER A 405 11.95 0.05 7.70
CA SER A 405 11.50 0.75 6.49
C SER A 405 11.06 -0.19 5.37
N MET A 406 9.83 0.00 4.89
CA MET A 406 9.32 -0.68 3.69
C MET A 406 10.14 -0.32 2.45
N VAL A 407 10.73 0.88 2.39
CA VAL A 407 11.57 1.30 1.24
C VAL A 407 12.77 0.37 1.08
N TYR A 408 13.31 -0.19 2.16
CA TYR A 408 14.40 -1.17 2.08
C TYR A 408 13.95 -2.49 1.44
N MET A 409 12.75 -2.98 1.78
CA MET A 409 12.17 -4.20 1.19
C MET A 409 11.89 -3.98 -0.30
N ILE A 410 11.31 -2.83 -0.64
CA ILE A 410 11.08 -2.40 -2.02
C ILE A 410 12.40 -2.44 -2.79
N GLU A 411 13.45 -1.74 -2.32
CA GLU A 411 14.76 -1.74 -3.00
C GLU A 411 15.38 -3.13 -3.14
N SER A 412 15.10 -4.04 -2.20
CA SER A 412 15.56 -5.42 -2.28
C SER A 412 14.82 -6.19 -3.37
N GLN A 413 13.48 -6.05 -3.47
CA GLN A 413 12.72 -6.64 -4.58
C GLN A 413 13.04 -6.01 -5.93
N LEU A 414 13.34 -4.71 -5.98
CA LEU A 414 13.72 -4.03 -7.21
C LEU A 414 14.99 -4.64 -7.82
N ASN A 415 15.98 -5.02 -7.01
CA ASN A 415 17.16 -5.73 -7.51
C ASN A 415 16.75 -7.04 -8.21
N TYR A 416 15.87 -7.81 -7.59
CA TYR A 416 15.40 -9.09 -8.09
C TYR A 416 14.59 -8.95 -9.40
N VAL A 417 13.61 -8.05 -9.44
CA VAL A 417 12.71 -7.87 -10.59
C VAL A 417 13.46 -7.28 -11.79
N VAL A 418 14.37 -6.34 -11.57
CA VAL A 418 15.17 -5.76 -12.67
C VAL A 418 16.14 -6.79 -13.23
N ASP A 419 16.82 -7.56 -12.38
CA ASP A 419 17.69 -8.67 -12.81
C ASP A 419 16.89 -9.76 -13.54
N ALA A 420 15.63 -10.00 -13.15
CA ALA A 420 14.73 -10.90 -13.86
C ALA A 420 14.45 -10.41 -15.29
N ILE A 421 14.08 -9.13 -15.45
CA ILE A 421 13.81 -8.52 -16.76
C ILE A 421 15.07 -8.55 -17.64
N GLU A 422 16.24 -8.21 -17.08
CA GLU A 422 17.52 -8.29 -17.80
C GLU A 422 17.87 -9.73 -18.20
N THR A 423 17.58 -10.71 -17.35
CA THR A 423 17.79 -12.14 -17.63
C THR A 423 16.87 -12.62 -18.75
N ILE A 424 15.58 -12.24 -18.69
CA ILE A 424 14.59 -12.56 -19.74
C ILE A 424 15.08 -12.06 -21.10
N ASP A 425 15.58 -10.83 -21.16
CA ASP A 425 16.10 -10.27 -22.41
C ASP A 425 17.40 -10.93 -22.87
N ARG A 426 18.36 -11.13 -21.95
CA ARG A 426 19.66 -11.73 -22.25
C ARG A 426 19.54 -13.14 -22.82
N HIS A 427 18.62 -13.93 -22.27
CA HIS A 427 18.38 -15.31 -22.69
C HIS A 427 17.25 -15.44 -23.72
N ARG A 428 16.64 -14.33 -24.15
CA ARG A 428 15.49 -14.30 -25.07
C ARG A 428 14.37 -15.25 -24.61
N ILE A 429 14.05 -15.17 -23.32
CA ILE A 429 12.96 -15.95 -22.71
C ILE A 429 11.63 -15.31 -23.12
N GLY A 430 10.69 -16.13 -23.56
CA GLY A 430 9.34 -15.70 -23.92
C GLY A 430 8.41 -15.69 -22.72
N THR A 431 8.46 -16.75 -21.91
CA THR A 431 7.66 -16.86 -20.68
C THR A 431 8.52 -17.34 -19.51
N VAL A 432 8.28 -16.78 -18.33
CA VAL A 432 8.87 -17.20 -17.07
C VAL A 432 7.80 -17.31 -16.00
N GLU A 433 7.72 -18.45 -15.32
CA GLU A 433 6.70 -18.74 -14.32
C GLU A 433 7.32 -19.49 -13.13
N VAL A 434 7.05 -19.03 -11.90
CA VAL A 434 7.60 -19.72 -10.72
C VAL A 434 7.00 -21.12 -10.60
N ARG A 435 7.85 -22.09 -10.26
CA ARG A 435 7.43 -23.47 -9.99
C ARG A 435 6.55 -23.53 -8.73
N ALA A 436 5.37 -24.12 -8.83
CA ALA A 436 4.42 -24.23 -7.72
C ALA A 436 5.05 -24.90 -6.49
N GLU A 437 5.79 -25.99 -6.69
CA GLU A 437 6.47 -26.71 -5.62
C GLU A 437 7.52 -25.85 -4.88
N VAL A 438 8.21 -24.96 -5.59
CA VAL A 438 9.20 -24.05 -5.00
C VAL A 438 8.52 -22.94 -4.20
N GLN A 439 7.40 -22.42 -4.72
CA GLN A 439 6.56 -21.47 -3.99
C GLN A 439 6.02 -22.11 -2.69
N ASP A 440 5.51 -23.32 -2.77
CA ASP A 440 4.92 -24.01 -1.62
C ASP A 440 5.96 -24.31 -0.54
N ASP A 441 7.14 -24.80 -0.93
CA ASP A 441 8.27 -25.01 0.00
C ASP A 441 8.69 -23.71 0.68
N TYR A 442 8.80 -22.63 -0.09
CA TYR A 442 9.13 -21.31 0.45
C TYR A 442 8.10 -20.83 1.49
N ASN A 443 6.80 -20.96 1.19
CA ASN A 443 5.74 -20.52 2.08
C ASN A 443 5.60 -21.40 3.32
N ARG A 444 5.80 -22.72 3.23
CA ARG A 444 5.88 -23.61 4.40
C ARG A 444 6.94 -23.16 5.39
N ASN A 445 8.15 -22.89 4.90
CA ASN A 445 9.26 -22.40 5.71
C ASN A 445 8.95 -21.05 6.38
N LEU A 446 8.27 -20.15 5.66
CA LEU A 446 7.82 -18.87 6.23
C LEU A 446 6.79 -19.04 7.34
N GLN A 447 5.76 -19.87 7.12
CA GLN A 447 4.74 -20.11 8.14
C GLN A 447 5.35 -20.77 9.37
N ASP A 448 6.29 -21.69 9.21
CA ASP A 448 7.03 -22.28 10.33
C ASP A 448 7.84 -21.26 11.12
N ALA A 449 8.46 -20.28 10.46
CA ALA A 449 9.15 -19.18 11.13
C ALA A 449 8.16 -18.24 11.86
N LEU A 450 6.99 -17.98 11.28
CA LEU A 450 5.96 -17.10 11.84
C LEU A 450 5.27 -17.68 13.09
N LYS A 451 5.17 -19.02 13.19
CA LYS A 451 4.57 -19.72 14.35
C LYS A 451 5.14 -19.30 15.71
N ARG A 452 6.39 -18.84 15.78
CA ARG A 452 7.06 -18.43 17.04
C ARG A 452 7.01 -16.93 17.31
N SER A 453 6.50 -16.15 16.37
CA SER A 453 6.50 -14.68 16.45
C SER A 453 5.40 -14.15 17.38
N VAL A 454 5.58 -12.90 17.85
CA VAL A 454 4.54 -12.18 18.62
C VAL A 454 3.31 -11.90 17.75
N TRP A 455 3.47 -11.81 16.42
CA TRP A 455 2.36 -11.54 15.50
C TRP A 455 1.31 -12.65 15.48
N ASN A 456 1.71 -13.90 15.75
CA ASN A 456 0.79 -15.04 15.78
C ASN A 456 0.41 -15.45 17.22
N ASN A 457 1.31 -15.28 18.20
CA ASN A 457 1.08 -15.72 19.58
C ASN A 457 0.69 -14.61 20.56
N GLY A 458 0.65 -13.35 20.13
CA GLY A 458 0.44 -12.20 21.01
C GLY A 458 -0.99 -11.98 21.48
N GLY A 459 -1.92 -12.88 21.15
CA GLY A 459 -3.31 -12.86 21.63
C GLY A 459 -4.19 -11.76 21.02
N CYS A 460 -3.85 -11.25 19.82
CA CYS A 460 -4.62 -10.20 19.16
C CYS A 460 -5.22 -10.67 17.84
N ALA A 461 -6.41 -10.17 17.49
CA ALA A 461 -6.94 -10.25 16.14
C ALA A 461 -6.30 -9.15 15.28
N SER A 462 -5.38 -9.53 14.38
CA SER A 462 -4.65 -8.62 13.48
C SER A 462 -5.05 -8.84 12.02
N TRP A 463 -4.99 -7.77 11.21
CA TRP A 463 -5.22 -7.80 9.76
C TRP A 463 -4.12 -8.54 8.97
N TYR A 464 -3.10 -9.04 9.66
CA TYR A 464 -2.02 -9.82 9.04
C TYR A 464 -2.44 -11.22 8.60
N LEU A 465 -3.54 -11.73 9.19
CA LEU A 465 -4.02 -13.09 8.95
C LEU A 465 -5.00 -13.11 7.78
N ASP A 466 -4.87 -14.12 6.92
CA ASP A 466 -5.89 -14.43 5.93
C ASP A 466 -7.04 -15.25 6.54
N LYS A 467 -8.05 -15.58 5.71
CA LYS A 467 -9.21 -16.39 6.15
C LYS A 467 -8.83 -17.81 6.61
N HIS A 468 -7.64 -18.29 6.22
CA HIS A 468 -7.12 -19.61 6.60
C HIS A 468 -6.31 -19.55 7.90
N GLY A 469 -6.14 -18.37 8.49
CA GLY A 469 -5.34 -18.15 9.70
C GLY A 469 -3.83 -18.05 9.44
N ASN A 470 -3.40 -17.98 8.18
CA ASN A 470 -1.99 -17.82 7.83
C ASN A 470 -1.59 -16.36 7.93
N ASN A 471 -0.38 -16.08 8.43
CA ASN A 471 0.18 -14.74 8.36
C ASN A 471 0.85 -14.56 7.00
N THR A 472 0.15 -13.90 6.09
CA THR A 472 0.54 -13.73 4.69
C THR A 472 1.05 -12.32 4.40
N THR A 473 1.02 -11.45 5.41
CA THR A 473 1.45 -10.06 5.27
C THR A 473 2.92 -9.89 5.62
N LEU A 474 3.37 -10.46 6.74
CA LEU A 474 4.66 -10.08 7.35
C LEU A 474 5.83 -10.96 6.94
N TRP A 475 7.01 -10.32 6.90
CA TRP A 475 8.31 -10.98 6.83
C TRP A 475 8.82 -11.35 8.25
N PRO A 476 9.12 -12.64 8.54
CA PRO A 476 9.43 -13.11 9.90
C PRO A 476 10.90 -13.02 10.32
N SER A 477 11.78 -12.42 9.50
CA SER A 477 13.21 -12.43 9.77
C SER A 477 13.85 -11.06 9.55
N PHE A 478 15.17 -11.02 9.64
CA PHE A 478 15.94 -9.83 9.34
C PHE A 478 15.76 -9.41 7.88
N THR A 479 15.70 -8.10 7.63
CA THR A 479 15.57 -7.53 6.28
C THR A 479 16.82 -7.72 5.45
N PHE A 480 18.01 -7.83 6.05
CA PHE A 480 19.22 -8.19 5.30
C PHE A 480 19.18 -9.62 4.74
N GLU A 481 18.46 -10.55 5.39
CA GLU A 481 18.23 -11.89 4.85
C GLU A 481 17.33 -11.81 3.62
N PHE A 482 16.27 -11.01 3.68
CA PHE A 482 15.42 -10.75 2.53
C PHE A 482 16.22 -10.15 1.36
N ARG A 483 17.08 -9.16 1.65
CA ARG A 483 17.98 -8.58 0.65
C ARG A 483 18.96 -9.58 0.05
N ARG A 484 19.41 -10.56 0.84
CA ARG A 484 20.30 -11.62 0.35
C ARG A 484 19.56 -12.54 -0.63
N ILE A 485 18.34 -12.97 -0.31
CA ILE A 485 17.58 -13.89 -1.18
C ILE A 485 17.00 -13.22 -2.44
N THR A 486 16.87 -11.89 -2.43
CA THR A 486 16.41 -11.05 -3.57
C THR A 486 17.56 -10.32 -4.26
N ARG A 487 18.82 -10.67 -3.96
CA ARG A 487 19.98 -9.99 -4.54
C ARG A 487 20.10 -10.20 -6.06
N HIS A 488 19.77 -11.40 -6.51
CA HIS A 488 19.85 -11.83 -7.91
C HIS A 488 18.62 -12.68 -8.25
N PHE A 489 18.20 -12.61 -9.52
CA PHE A 489 17.16 -13.46 -10.05
C PHE A 489 17.66 -14.90 -10.17
N ASP A 490 16.94 -15.84 -9.57
CA ASP A 490 17.27 -17.26 -9.58
C ASP A 490 16.37 -18.02 -10.56
N LEU A 491 16.81 -18.08 -11.82
CA LEU A 491 16.08 -18.71 -12.91
C LEU A 491 15.70 -20.18 -12.63
N ASP A 492 16.48 -20.92 -11.85
CA ASP A 492 16.22 -22.32 -11.48
C ASP A 492 14.91 -22.52 -10.67
N ALA A 493 14.41 -21.47 -10.03
CA ALA A 493 13.12 -21.49 -9.34
C ALA A 493 11.93 -21.38 -10.31
N TYR A 494 12.18 -21.09 -11.59
CA TYR A 494 11.16 -20.82 -12.59
C TYR A 494 11.19 -21.85 -13.72
N ARG A 495 10.02 -22.11 -14.30
CA ARG A 495 9.88 -22.68 -15.63
C ARG A 495 10.04 -21.54 -16.62
N SER A 496 10.91 -21.73 -17.62
CA SER A 496 11.09 -20.76 -18.69
C SER A 496 10.96 -21.43 -20.05
N VAL A 497 10.37 -20.72 -21.01
CA VAL A 497 10.29 -21.14 -22.41
C VAL A 497 11.00 -20.09 -23.24
N ALA A 498 11.92 -20.51 -24.11
CA ALA A 498 12.60 -19.59 -25.01
C ALA A 498 11.59 -18.96 -25.98
N ALA A 499 11.78 -17.70 -26.35
CA ALA A 499 10.87 -17.01 -27.27
C ALA A 499 10.79 -17.69 -28.65
N ALA A 500 11.86 -18.38 -29.06
CA ALA A 500 11.89 -19.15 -30.31
C ALA A 500 11.05 -20.44 -30.26
N ASP A 501 10.77 -20.95 -29.06
CA ASP A 501 10.01 -22.19 -28.85
C ASP A 501 8.52 -21.91 -28.56
N LEU A 502 8.13 -20.63 -28.50
CA LEU A 502 6.73 -20.25 -28.34
C LEU A 502 5.96 -20.51 -29.66
N PRO A 503 4.72 -21.03 -29.57
CA PRO A 503 3.82 -21.09 -30.72
C PRO A 503 3.73 -19.73 -31.44
N PRO A 504 3.66 -19.72 -32.78
CA PRO A 504 3.52 -18.48 -33.52
C PRO A 504 2.19 -17.82 -33.17
N VAL A 505 2.25 -16.51 -32.88
CA VAL A 505 1.06 -15.70 -32.58
C VAL A 505 0.15 -15.71 -33.81
N PRO A 506 -1.15 -16.06 -33.67
CA PRO A 506 -2.10 -16.04 -34.79
C PRO A 506 -2.11 -14.66 -35.45
N ALA A 507 -2.00 -14.61 -36.78
CA ALA A 507 -2.15 -13.35 -37.50
C ALA A 507 -3.54 -12.78 -37.22
N GLN A 508 -3.61 -11.56 -36.66
CA GLN A 508 -4.87 -10.83 -36.51
C GLN A 508 -5.47 -10.66 -37.91
N THR A 509 -6.52 -11.43 -38.22
CA THR A 509 -7.27 -11.23 -39.46
C THR A 509 -8.03 -9.92 -39.31
N PRO A 510 -7.85 -8.92 -40.20
CA PRO A 510 -8.65 -7.71 -40.13
C PRO A 510 -10.12 -8.11 -40.19
N ALA A 511 -10.90 -7.70 -39.20
CA ALA A 511 -12.34 -7.90 -39.23
C ALA A 511 -12.85 -7.31 -40.55
N ALA A 512 -13.37 -8.17 -41.43
CA ALA A 512 -13.99 -7.73 -42.66
C ALA A 512 -15.10 -6.75 -42.28
N VAL A 513 -14.91 -5.48 -42.64
CA VAL A 513 -15.96 -4.48 -42.65
C VAL A 513 -17.06 -5.07 -43.52
N ARG A 514 -18.14 -5.54 -42.88
CA ARG A 514 -19.36 -5.86 -43.60
C ARG A 514 -19.94 -4.53 -44.06
N ASP A 515 -19.67 -4.17 -45.31
CA ASP A 515 -20.51 -3.24 -46.05
C ASP A 515 -21.92 -3.82 -46.08
N THR A 516 -22.77 -3.32 -45.18
CA THR A 516 -24.21 -3.40 -45.33
C THR A 516 -24.71 -1.98 -45.55
N ASP A 517 -24.70 -1.53 -46.80
CA ASP A 517 -25.71 -0.61 -47.33
C ASP A 517 -25.57 -0.46 -48.84
N GLU A 518 -26.58 -0.96 -49.58
CA GLU A 518 -27.23 -0.30 -50.74
C GLU A 518 -28.06 -1.34 -51.52
N THR A 519 -29.23 -1.72 -50.99
CA THR A 519 -30.39 -2.08 -51.83
C THR A 519 -31.67 -2.05 -50.99
N ASP A 520 -32.10 -0.87 -50.54
CA ASP A 520 -33.53 -0.68 -50.24
C ASP A 520 -33.94 0.81 -50.28
N ALA A 521 -33.92 1.40 -51.48
CA ALA A 521 -34.47 2.73 -51.70
C ALA A 521 -35.01 2.92 -53.12
N ARG A 522 -35.73 1.94 -53.68
CA ARG A 522 -36.58 2.13 -54.88
C ARG A 522 -37.76 1.16 -54.89
N LYS A 523 -38.80 1.42 -54.08
CA LYS A 523 -40.16 0.91 -54.32
C LYS A 523 -41.24 1.55 -53.42
N VAL A 524 -41.34 2.88 -53.42
CA VAL A 524 -42.60 3.57 -53.08
C VAL A 524 -42.78 4.76 -54.02
N ALA A 525 -43.13 4.46 -55.27
CA ALA A 525 -43.73 5.39 -56.23
C ALA A 525 -44.24 4.59 -57.43
N ALA A 526 -45.43 3.96 -57.28
CA ALA A 526 -46.41 3.63 -58.32
C ALA A 526 -47.32 2.48 -57.84
N GLN A 527 -48.38 2.83 -57.11
CA GLN A 527 -49.78 2.39 -57.26
C GLN A 527 -50.57 2.66 -55.99
#